data_AF-A0A2K4ZED5-F1
#
_entry.id   AF-A0A2K4ZED5-F1
#
_cell.length_a   1.000
_cell.length_b   1.000
_cell.length_c   1.000
_cell.angle_alpha   90.00
_cell.angle_beta   90.00
_cell.angle_gamma   90.00
#
_symmetry.space_group_name_H-M   'P 1'
#
loop_
_entity.id
_entity.type
_entity.pdbx_description
1 polymer ?
#
loop_
_entity_poly.entity_id
_entity_poly.type
_entity_poly.pdbx_seq_one_letter_code
_entity_poly.pdbx_strand_id
1 'polypeptide(L)'
;MEHNIYLYILTAAAVSCLIRVLPLTLIRKKIKNPFLRSFLYYVPYVTLAVMTFPAIIAAPQIPLAGILALIVGVIAAWKGVNMIGIAALCCFVVFVCEAVVLHLNSLAR
;
A
#
# COMPACT_ATOMS: atom_id res chain seq x y z
N MET A 1 -3.50 -40.21 13.22
CA MET A 1 -3.93 -39.18 12.25
C MET A 1 -3.06 -37.93 12.43
N GLU A 2 -1.75 -38.08 12.30
CA GLU A 2 -0.74 -37.04 12.55
C GLU A 2 -0.33 -36.41 11.21
N HIS A 3 -1.31 -35.86 10.48
CA HIS A 3 -1.07 -35.32 9.14
C HIS A 3 -0.48 -33.90 9.23
N ASN A 4 0.79 -33.87 9.64
CA ASN A 4 1.86 -33.09 9.03
C ASN A 4 1.57 -31.61 8.72
N ILE A 5 1.17 -30.86 9.76
CA ILE A 5 1.07 -29.39 9.77
C ILE A 5 2.36 -28.75 9.21
N TYR A 6 3.51 -29.35 9.50
CA TYR A 6 4.80 -28.95 8.94
C TYR A 6 4.88 -29.12 7.41
N LEU A 7 4.39 -30.23 6.84
CA LEU A 7 4.25 -30.35 5.38
C LEU A 7 3.28 -29.32 4.81
N TYR A 8 2.18 -29.00 5.49
CA TYR A 8 1.22 -28.02 4.98
C TYR A 8 1.83 -26.60 4.94
N ILE A 9 2.59 -26.21 5.98
CA ILE A 9 3.32 -24.94 6.01
C ILE A 9 4.41 -24.90 4.94
N LEU A 10 5.19 -25.99 4.79
CA LEU A 10 6.23 -26.08 3.77
C LEU A 10 5.64 -25.99 2.36
N THR A 11 4.51 -26.67 2.11
CA THR A 11 3.83 -26.68 0.81
C THR A 11 3.20 -25.32 0.51
N ALA A 12 2.57 -24.68 1.50
CA ALA A 12 2.02 -23.34 1.36
C ALA A 12 3.13 -22.31 1.05
N ALA A 13 4.25 -22.36 1.78
CA ALA A 13 5.41 -21.51 1.53
C ALA A 13 6.02 -21.77 0.15
N ALA A 14 6.17 -23.05 -0.24
CA ALA A 14 6.70 -23.43 -1.53
C ALA A 14 5.81 -22.97 -2.70
N VAL A 15 4.50 -23.19 -2.62
CA VAL A 15 3.54 -22.78 -3.67
C VAL A 15 3.48 -21.25 -3.79
N SER A 16 3.38 -20.52 -2.67
CA SER A 16 3.36 -19.05 -2.69
C SER A 16 4.67 -18.44 -3.21
N CYS A 17 5.83 -19.00 -2.83
CA CYS A 17 7.10 -18.58 -3.38
C CYS A 17 7.18 -18.91 -4.87
N LEU A 18 6.81 -20.12 -5.27
CA LEU A 18 6.91 -20.58 -6.66
C LEU A 18 6.09 -19.70 -7.59
N ILE A 19 4.82 -19.43 -7.28
CA ILE A 19 3.96 -18.55 -8.11
C ILE A 19 4.47 -17.11 -8.16
N ARG A 20 5.24 -16.65 -7.17
CA ARG A 20 5.82 -15.29 -7.13
C ARG A 20 7.15 -15.20 -7.87
N VAL A 21 8.01 -16.21 -7.76
CA VAL A 21 9.30 -16.23 -8.46
C VAL A 21 9.18 -16.68 -9.90
N LEU A 22 8.24 -17.55 -10.25
CA LEU A 22 8.02 -18.03 -11.63
C LEU A 22 7.79 -16.88 -12.63
N PRO A 23 6.92 -15.87 -12.38
CA PRO A 23 6.78 -14.75 -13.29
C PRO A 23 8.05 -13.89 -13.34
N LEU A 24 8.71 -13.67 -12.20
CA LEU A 24 9.93 -12.85 -12.12
C LEU A 24 11.14 -13.50 -12.81
N THR A 25 11.23 -14.83 -12.85
CA THR A 25 12.31 -15.57 -13.51
C THR A 25 12.07 -15.75 -15.00
N LEU A 26 10.83 -15.90 -15.46
CA LEU A 26 10.51 -16.01 -16.89
C LEU A 26 10.61 -14.68 -17.64
N ILE A 27 10.28 -13.56 -16.98
CA ILE A 27 10.33 -12.19 -17.54
C ILE A 27 11.77 -11.63 -17.62
N ARG A 28 12.78 -12.36 -17.13
CA ARG A 28 14.20 -12.04 -17.34
C ARG A 28 14.68 -12.22 -18.79
N LYS A 29 13.88 -12.81 -19.69
CA LYS A 29 14.19 -12.74 -21.14
C LYS A 29 14.11 -11.28 -21.58
N LYS A 30 15.18 -10.76 -22.19
CA LYS A 30 15.23 -9.40 -22.76
C LYS A 30 14.04 -9.20 -23.71
N ILE A 31 12.96 -8.59 -23.22
CA ILE A 31 11.87 -8.14 -24.07
C ILE A 31 12.45 -7.00 -24.92
N LYS A 32 12.73 -7.29 -26.18
CA LYS A 32 13.37 -6.35 -27.13
C LYS A 32 12.43 -5.19 -27.51
N ASN A 33 11.12 -5.32 -27.22
CA ASN A 33 10.11 -4.33 -27.57
C ASN A 33 9.84 -3.34 -26.42
N PRO A 34 10.09 -2.03 -26.57
CA PRO A 34 9.92 -1.03 -25.51
C PRO A 34 8.47 -0.92 -25.00
N PHE A 35 7.47 -1.19 -25.86
CA PHE A 35 6.06 -1.06 -25.52
C PHE A 35 5.61 -2.05 -24.44
N LEU A 36 6.01 -3.32 -24.58
CA LEU A 36 5.62 -4.38 -23.67
C LEU A 36 6.37 -4.28 -22.32
N ARG A 37 7.62 -3.78 -22.36
CA ARG A 37 8.41 -3.50 -21.15
C ARG A 37 7.81 -2.36 -20.34
N SER A 38 7.41 -1.26 -20.99
CA SER A 38 6.74 -0.16 -20.29
C SER A 38 5.39 -0.62 -19.74
N PHE A 39 4.57 -1.32 -20.52
CA PHE A 39 3.28 -1.81 -20.05
C PHE A 39 3.39 -2.70 -18.80
N LEU A 40 4.26 -3.72 -18.83
CA LEU A 40 4.42 -4.64 -17.70
C LEU A 40 5.06 -3.99 -16.47
N TYR A 41 5.86 -2.93 -16.66
CA TYR A 41 6.40 -2.14 -15.56
C TYR A 41 5.31 -1.27 -14.92
N TYR A 42 4.49 -0.55 -15.69
CA TYR A 42 3.51 0.39 -15.13
C TYR A 42 2.27 -0.29 -14.53
N VAL A 43 1.78 -1.40 -15.08
CA VAL A 43 0.58 -2.12 -14.58
C VAL A 43 0.64 -2.44 -13.08
N PRO A 44 1.70 -3.06 -12.53
CA PRO A 44 1.75 -3.38 -11.10
C PRO A 44 1.81 -2.13 -10.20
N TYR A 45 2.48 -1.05 -10.62
CA TYR A 45 2.50 0.19 -9.82
C TYR A 45 1.14 0.90 -9.83
N VAL A 46 0.48 0.95 -10.99
CA VAL A 46 -0.86 1.56 -11.09
C VAL A 46 -1.87 0.75 -10.29
N THR A 47 -1.81 -0.57 -10.34
CA THR A 47 -2.72 -1.42 -9.54
C THR A 47 -2.44 -1.31 -8.04
N LEU A 48 -1.18 -1.27 -7.59
CA LEU A 48 -0.86 -0.99 -6.19
C LEU A 48 -1.41 0.36 -5.72
N ALA A 49 -1.27 1.40 -6.54
CA ALA A 49 -1.85 2.72 -6.25
C ALA A 49 -3.38 2.62 -6.16
N VAL A 50 -4.06 2.03 -7.15
CA VAL A 50 -5.52 1.89 -7.16
C VAL A 50 -6.07 1.04 -6.01
N MET A 51 -5.29 0.11 -5.44
CA MET A 51 -5.72 -0.65 -4.26
C MET A 51 -5.61 0.16 -2.96
N THR A 52 -4.68 1.10 -2.89
CA THR A 52 -4.34 1.84 -1.66
C THR A 52 -4.98 3.22 -1.59
N PHE A 53 -5.07 3.92 -2.71
CA PHE A 53 -5.60 5.29 -2.82
C PHE A 53 -7.09 5.41 -2.43
N PRO A 54 -7.98 4.47 -2.81
CA PRO A 54 -9.38 4.51 -2.37
C PRO A 54 -9.51 4.22 -0.87
N ALA A 55 -8.74 3.25 -0.38
CA ALA A 55 -8.78 2.84 1.03
C ALA A 55 -8.35 3.97 1.97
N ILE A 56 -7.32 4.76 1.62
CA ILE A 56 -6.85 5.87 2.46
C ILE A 56 -7.83 7.05 2.50
N ILE A 57 -8.62 7.27 1.44
CA ILE A 57 -9.65 8.32 1.40
C ILE A 57 -10.91 7.89 2.16
N ALA A 58 -11.25 6.59 2.12
CA ALA A 58 -12.44 6.04 2.77
C ALA A 58 -12.26 5.66 4.25
N ALA A 59 -11.02 5.54 4.74
CA ALA A 59 -10.73 5.21 6.14
C ALA A 59 -11.17 6.29 7.15
N PRO A 60 -10.91 7.60 6.95
CA PRO A 60 -11.39 8.64 7.87
C PRO A 60 -12.89 8.94 7.70
N GLN A 61 -13.55 9.45 8.74
CA GLN A 61 -14.97 9.86 8.69
C GLN A 61 -15.23 10.94 7.63
N ILE A 62 -14.20 11.70 7.28
CA ILE A 62 -14.25 12.83 6.37
C ILE A 62 -13.21 12.62 5.28
N PRO A 63 -13.61 12.50 3.99
CA PRO A 63 -12.67 12.21 2.90
C PRO A 63 -11.60 13.29 2.71
N LEU A 64 -11.88 14.53 3.15
CA LEU A 64 -10.92 15.64 3.14
C LEU A 64 -9.70 15.38 4.05
N ALA A 65 -9.89 14.72 5.19
CA ALA A 65 -8.80 14.41 6.12
C ALA A 65 -7.82 13.39 5.50
N GLY A 66 -8.33 12.43 4.74
CA GLY A 66 -7.51 11.43 4.03
C GLY A 66 -6.63 12.03 2.95
N ILE A 67 -7.14 13.03 2.21
CA ILE A 67 -6.36 13.76 1.19
C ILE A 67 -5.24 14.57 1.85
N LEU A 68 -5.52 15.27 2.96
CA LEU A 68 -4.50 16.01 3.71
C LEU A 68 -3.42 15.09 4.28
N ALA A 69 -3.82 13.94 4.84
CA ALA A 69 -2.88 12.94 5.34
C ALA A 69 -1.99 12.35 4.22
N LEU A 70 -2.54 12.17 3.02
CA LEU A 70 -1.78 11.72 1.85
C LEU A 70 -0.71 12.75 1.46
N ILE A 71 -1.07 14.03 1.38
CA ILE A 71 -0.11 15.11 1.05
C ILE A 71 1.01 15.17 2.10
N VAL A 72 0.67 15.16 3.38
CA VAL A 72 1.65 15.19 4.46
C VAL A 72 2.52 13.93 4.45
N GLY A 73 1.94 12.75 4.17
CA GLY A 73 2.65 11.48 4.02
C GLY A 73 3.64 11.48 2.85
N VAL A 74 3.27 12.07 1.71
CA VAL A 74 4.15 12.22 0.54
C VAL A 74 5.33 13.15 0.86
N ILE A 75 5.07 14.28 1.54
CA ILE A 75 6.13 15.21 1.97
C ILE A 75 7.09 14.53 2.96
N ALA A 76 6.56 13.74 3.90
CA ALA A 76 7.37 12.98 4.85
C ALA A 76 8.19 11.87 4.17
N ALA A 77 7.63 11.21 3.16
CA ALA A 77 8.33 10.19 2.37
C ALA A 77 9.53 10.77 1.60
N TRP A 78 9.40 12.00 1.06
CA TRP A 78 10.52 12.70 0.41
C TRP A 78 11.69 13.00 1.34
N LYS A 79 11.45 13.12 2.66
CA LYS A 79 12.51 13.28 3.65
C LYS A 79 13.24 11.98 4.00
N GLY A 80 12.91 10.84 3.38
CA GLY A 80 13.61 9.57 3.58
C GLY A 80 13.33 8.92 4.94
N VAL A 81 12.17 9.20 5.54
CA VAL A 81 11.78 8.64 6.85
C VAL A 81 11.53 7.13 6.73
N ASN A 82 11.87 6.37 7.77
CA ASN A 82 11.61 4.93 7.82
C ASN A 82 10.11 4.62 7.62
N MET A 83 9.76 3.48 7.01
CA MET A 83 8.37 3.10 6.72
C MET A 83 7.46 3.17 7.96
N ILE A 84 7.97 2.72 9.11
CA ILE A 84 7.26 2.77 10.40
C ILE A 84 7.01 4.22 10.83
N GLY A 85 7.99 5.10 10.63
CA GLY A 85 7.87 6.53 10.95
C GLY A 85 6.85 7.23 10.06
N ILE A 86 6.80 6.89 8.77
CA ILE A 86 5.79 7.42 7.84
C ILE A 86 4.38 6.96 8.25
N ALA A 87 4.22 5.69 8.59
CA ALA A 87 2.93 5.14 9.02
C ALA A 87 2.44 5.81 10.31
N ALA A 88 3.30 5.92 11.33
CA ALA A 88 2.96 6.58 12.59
C ALA A 88 2.61 8.07 12.40
N LEU A 89 3.38 8.78 11.57
CA LEU A 89 3.12 10.19 11.27
C LEU A 89 1.81 10.39 10.50
N CYS A 90 1.52 9.53 9.52
CA CYS A 90 0.25 9.57 8.79
C CYS A 90 -0.94 9.34 9.72
N CYS A 91 -0.89 8.31 10.58
CA CYS A 91 -1.93 8.07 11.58
C CYS A 91 -2.10 9.24 12.56
N PHE A 92 -0.99 9.82 13.03
CA PHE A 92 -1.02 10.97 13.93
C PHE A 92 -1.67 12.19 13.26
N VAL A 93 -1.35 12.46 11.99
CA VAL A 93 -1.94 13.56 11.22
C VAL A 93 -3.43 13.34 10.99
N VAL A 94 -3.87 12.13 10.63
CA VAL A 94 -5.31 11.80 10.50
C VAL A 94 -6.02 12.02 11.83
N PHE A 95 -5.45 11.51 12.94
CA PHE A 95 -6.04 11.66 14.28
C PHE A 95 -6.18 13.12 14.69
N VAL A 96 -5.14 13.94 14.53
CA VAL A 96 -5.19 15.39 14.84
C VAL A 96 -6.17 16.11 13.91
N CYS A 97 -6.19 15.76 12.62
CA CYS A 97 -7.09 16.38 11.65
C CYS A 97 -8.56 16.05 11.95
N GLU A 98 -8.89 14.78 12.21
CA GLU A 98 -10.25 14.39 12.62
C GLU A 98 -10.64 15.01 13.96
N ALA A 99 -9.74 15.07 14.94
CA ALA A 99 -10.03 15.72 16.22
C ALA A 99 -10.33 17.22 16.04
N VAL A 100 -9.56 17.94 15.22
CA VAL A 100 -9.79 19.36 14.94
C VAL A 100 -11.09 19.59 14.16
N VAL A 101 -11.36 18.76 13.15
CA VAL A 101 -12.57 18.90 12.31
C VAL A 101 -13.85 18.49 13.06
N LEU A 102 -13.81 17.45 13.90
CA LEU A 102 -14.91 17.10 14.79
C LEU A 102 -15.19 18.21 15.81
N HIS A 103 -14.13 18.83 16.34
CA HIS A 103 -14.28 19.95 17.25
C HIS A 103 -14.90 21.19 16.58
N LEU A 104 -14.56 21.45 15.30
CA LEU A 104 -15.17 22.51 14.49
C LEU A 104 -16.65 22.22 14.16
N ASN A 105 -16.98 20.96 13.86
CA ASN A 105 -18.34 20.52 13.53
C ASN A 105 -19.27 20.54 14.77
N SER A 106 -18.73 20.39 15.98
CA SER A 106 -19.46 20.56 17.25
C SER A 106 -19.78 22.02 17.58
N LEU A 107 -19.06 23.00 17.03
CA LEU A 107 -19.29 24.43 17.27
C LEU A 107 -20.24 25.06 16.24
N ALA A 108 -20.45 24.37 15.11
CA ALA A 108 -21.36 24.78 14.03
C ALA A 108 -22.79 24.22 14.17
N ARG A 109 -23.09 23.54 15.29
CA ARG A 109 -24.45 23.08 15.65
C ARG A 109 -24.96 23.83 16.88
#